data_AF-A0A2W4NY64-F1
#
_entry.id   AF-A0A2W4NY64-F1
#
_cell.length_a   1.000
_cell.length_b   1.000
_cell.length_c   1.000
_cell.angle_alpha   90.00
_cell.angle_beta   90.00
_cell.angle_gamma   90.00
#
_symmetry.space_group_name_H-M   'P 1'
#
loop_
_entity.id
_entity.type
_entity.pdbx_description
1 polymer ?
#
loop_
_entity_poly.entity_id
_entity_poly.type
_entity_poly.pdbx_seq_one_letter_code
_entity_poly.pdbx_strand_id
1 'polypeptide(L)'
;MRATFGNTFKLVVPQHGLLYWEGTVELNMATLRSPEHTLKIVYPDDYPNRPAEAYVLKPRIYSEKHQYEDGQLCLFNPRDGEQYGWNPSRSTAVTVAAWAIQWLYAYYTWRATGDWPGIEERVDPNTPLPPRIRR
;
A
#
# COMPACT_ATOMS: atom_id res chain seq x y z
N MET A 1 12.26 -4.30 22.81
CA MET A 1 12.24 -2.89 22.37
C MET A 1 10.96 -2.67 21.57
N ARG A 2 9.97 -1.94 22.11
CA ARG A 2 8.74 -1.59 21.38
C ARG A 2 8.90 -0.18 20.83
N ALA A 3 9.42 -0.05 19.61
CA ALA A 3 9.36 1.21 18.88
C ALA A 3 7.94 1.33 18.31
N THR A 4 7.05 2.02 19.03
CA THR A 4 5.70 2.35 18.55
C THR A 4 5.73 3.72 17.87
N PHE A 5 5.46 3.73 16.57
CA PHE A 5 5.24 4.96 15.80
C PHE A 5 3.82 5.47 16.13
N GLY A 6 3.69 6.24 17.21
CA GLY A 6 2.38 6.59 17.78
C GLY A 6 1.61 5.37 18.26
N ASN A 7 0.48 5.54 18.96
CA ASN A 7 -0.33 4.41 19.41
C ASN A 7 -1.04 3.65 18.26
N THR A 8 -0.75 4.03 17.03
CA THR A 8 -1.48 3.64 15.82
C THR A 8 -0.88 2.42 15.15
N PHE A 9 0.46 2.34 15.06
CA PHE A 9 1.17 1.23 14.40
C PHE A 9 2.13 0.50 15.35
N LYS A 10 2.07 -0.83 15.34
CA LYS A 10 2.98 -1.73 16.05
C LYS A 10 3.84 -2.51 15.05
N LEU A 11 5.15 -2.57 15.31
CA LEU A 11 6.02 -3.50 14.61
C LEU A 11 5.81 -4.90 15.19
N VAL A 12 5.44 -5.85 14.35
CA VAL A 12 5.33 -7.26 14.69
C VAL A 12 6.54 -7.98 14.14
N VAL A 13 7.23 -8.71 15.02
CA VAL A 13 8.41 -9.53 14.71
C VAL A 13 8.04 -10.99 14.95
N PRO A 14 7.55 -11.72 13.95
CA PRO A 14 7.20 -13.13 14.09
C PRO A 14 8.44 -13.99 14.37
N GLN A 15 8.27 -15.12 15.06
CA GLN A 15 9.31 -16.15 15.14
C GLN A 15 9.58 -16.81 13.77
N HIS A 16 8.53 -16.91 12.95
CA HIS A 16 8.58 -17.43 11.58
C HIS A 16 7.73 -16.51 10.68
N GLY A 17 8.24 -16.16 9.50
CA GLY A 17 7.58 -15.29 8.54
C GLY A 17 8.19 -13.88 8.45
N LEU A 18 7.58 -13.04 7.63
CA LEU A 18 8.07 -11.71 7.31
C LEU A 18 7.83 -10.71 8.45
N LEU A 19 8.75 -9.77 8.63
CA LEU A 19 8.61 -8.62 9.52
C LEU A 19 7.51 -7.69 8.97
N TYR A 20 6.61 -7.18 9.82
CA TYR A 20 5.57 -6.27 9.35
C TYR A 20 5.12 -5.26 10.40
N TRP A 21 4.63 -4.11 9.95
CA TRP A 21 3.86 -3.18 10.76
C TRP A 21 2.37 -3.47 10.62
N GLU A 22 1.62 -3.29 11.69
CA GLU A 22 0.16 -3.33 11.69
C GLU A 22 -0.37 -2.13 12.45
N GLY A 23 -1.39 -1.47 11.91
CA GLY A 23 -2.00 -0.33 12.58
C GLY A 23 -3.38 0.01 12.07
N THR A 24 -4.16 0.72 12.89
CA THR A 24 -5.51 1.16 12.54
C THR A 24 -5.51 2.65 12.24
N VAL A 25 -6.01 3.04 11.07
CA VAL A 25 -6.17 4.43 10.64
C VAL A 25 -7.65 4.77 10.55
N GLU A 26 -8.02 6.01 10.82
CA GLU A 26 -9.38 6.52 10.64
C GLU A 26 -9.40 7.46 9.44
N LEU A 27 -10.32 7.24 8.50
CA LEU A 27 -10.53 8.10 7.35
C LEU A 27 -11.52 9.20 7.69
N ASN A 28 -11.12 10.46 7.47
CA ASN A 28 -11.99 11.61 7.68
C ASN A 28 -12.88 11.85 6.45
N MET A 29 -13.82 10.93 6.21
CA MET A 29 -14.80 11.02 5.13
C MET A 29 -16.21 10.85 5.71
N ALA A 30 -16.99 11.94 5.71
CA ALA A 30 -18.34 11.97 6.27
C ALA A 30 -19.32 10.96 5.64
N THR A 31 -19.01 10.46 4.44
CA THR A 31 -19.81 9.45 3.72
C THR A 31 -19.62 8.03 4.25
N LEU A 32 -18.59 7.77 5.07
CA LEU A 32 -18.29 6.44 5.58
C LEU A 32 -19.09 6.13 6.84
N ARG A 33 -19.74 4.96 6.84
CA ARG A 33 -20.39 4.41 8.05
C ARG A 33 -19.40 3.83 9.04
N SER A 34 -18.24 3.38 8.56
CA SER A 34 -17.14 2.83 9.36
C SER A 34 -15.83 3.42 8.82
N PRO A 35 -15.26 4.43 9.49
CA PRO A 35 -14.08 5.13 8.99
C PRO A 35 -12.77 4.40 9.32
N GLU A 36 -12.79 3.44 10.24
CA GLU A 36 -11.61 2.71 10.71
C GLU A 36 -11.15 1.62 9.75
N HIS A 37 -9.84 1.60 9.49
CA HIS A 37 -9.18 0.64 8.61
C HIS A 37 -7.91 0.10 9.26
N THR A 38 -7.76 -1.22 9.34
CA THR A 38 -6.50 -1.84 9.76
C THR A 38 -5.62 -2.09 8.54
N LEU A 39 -4.44 -1.49 8.54
CA LEU A 39 -3.40 -1.65 7.54
C LEU A 39 -2.31 -2.60 8.02
N LYS A 40 -1.74 -3.36 7.08
CA LYS A 40 -0.53 -4.16 7.28
C LYS A 40 0.52 -3.74 6.27
N ILE A 41 1.73 -3.49 6.74
CA ILE A 41 2.88 -3.10 5.90
C ILE A 41 3.97 -4.15 6.08
N VAL A 42 4.21 -4.96 5.06
CA VAL A 42 5.10 -6.12 5.12
C VAL A 42 6.45 -5.76 4.51
N TYR A 43 7.53 -6.08 5.21
CA TYR A 43 8.87 -6.05 4.63
C TYR A 43 9.14 -7.36 3.91
N PRO A 44 9.29 -7.32 2.59
CA PRO A 44 9.63 -8.53 1.84
C PRO A 44 11.08 -8.99 2.04
N ASP A 45 11.39 -10.23 1.64
CA ASP A 45 12.72 -10.82 1.82
C ASP A 45 13.87 -10.04 1.16
N ASP A 46 13.61 -9.38 0.04
CA ASP A 46 14.55 -8.57 -0.74
C ASP A 46 14.42 -7.06 -0.43
N TYR A 47 13.76 -6.69 0.66
CA TYR A 47 13.83 -5.32 1.19
C TYR A 47 15.29 -4.93 1.52
N PRO A 48 15.76 -3.71 1.21
CA PRO A 48 15.01 -2.58 0.65
C PRO A 48 15.10 -2.47 -0.89
N ASN A 49 15.63 -3.47 -1.60
CA ASN A 49 15.73 -3.44 -3.07
C ASN A 49 14.35 -3.39 -3.75
N ARG A 50 13.32 -3.89 -3.06
CA ARG A 50 11.93 -3.57 -3.35
C ARG A 50 11.24 -2.89 -2.16
N PRO A 51 10.24 -2.05 -2.41
CA PRO A 51 9.49 -1.38 -1.36
C PRO A 51 8.73 -2.36 -0.46
N ALA A 52 8.38 -1.91 0.75
CA ALA A 52 7.45 -2.64 1.59
C ALA A 52 6.05 -2.71 0.93
N GLU A 53 5.38 -3.83 1.13
CA GLU A 53 4.05 -4.09 0.58
C GLU A 53 2.97 -3.62 1.56
N ALA A 54 1.84 -3.09 1.07
CA ALA A 54 0.73 -2.67 1.93
C ALA A 54 -0.55 -3.45 1.63
N TYR A 55 -1.33 -3.73 2.67
CA TYR A 55 -2.59 -4.47 2.61
C TYR A 55 -3.61 -3.84 3.56
N VAL A 56 -4.89 -3.89 3.19
CA VAL A 56 -6.00 -3.59 4.09
C VAL A 56 -6.50 -4.90 4.70
N LEU A 57 -6.33 -5.07 6.01
CA LEU A 57 -6.80 -6.25 6.73
C LEU A 57 -8.28 -6.13 7.11
N LYS A 58 -8.70 -4.94 7.54
CA LYS A 58 -10.08 -4.67 8.00
C LYS A 58 -10.52 -3.26 7.59
N PRO A 59 -11.78 -3.08 7.18
CA PRO A 59 -12.62 -4.13 6.59
C PRO A 59 -11.91 -4.78 5.39
N ARG A 60 -12.30 -6.00 5.01
CA ARG A 60 -11.74 -6.63 3.81
C ARG A 60 -12.22 -5.84 2.59
N ILE A 61 -11.27 -5.27 1.85
CA ILE A 61 -11.54 -4.49 0.64
C ILE A 61 -10.97 -5.23 -0.57
N TYR A 62 -11.79 -5.31 -1.62
CA TYR A 62 -11.36 -5.68 -2.96
C TYR A 62 -11.61 -4.52 -3.91
N SER A 63 -10.66 -4.27 -4.81
CA SER A 63 -10.73 -3.27 -5.86
C SER A 63 -10.20 -3.88 -7.16
N GLU A 64 -10.96 -3.74 -8.24
CA GLU A 64 -10.48 -4.09 -9.59
C GLU A 64 -9.45 -3.08 -10.12
N LYS A 65 -9.31 -1.94 -9.43
CA LYS A 65 -8.32 -0.89 -9.72
C LYS A 65 -7.27 -0.83 -8.63
N HIS A 66 -6.01 -0.67 -9.05
CA HIS A 66 -4.87 -0.40 -8.18
C HIS A 66 -4.71 -1.39 -7.01
N GLN A 67 -5.11 -2.65 -7.19
CA GLN A 67 -4.88 -3.73 -6.24
C GLN A 67 -4.48 -4.98 -7.02
N TYR A 68 -3.47 -5.71 -6.54
CA TYR A 68 -3.06 -6.99 -7.11
C TYR A 68 -3.99 -8.12 -6.64
N GLU A 69 -3.94 -9.27 -7.31
CA GLU A 69 -4.82 -10.41 -7.04
C GLU A 69 -4.71 -10.96 -5.60
N ASP A 70 -3.54 -10.84 -4.98
CA ASP A 70 -3.27 -11.25 -3.60
C ASP A 70 -3.75 -10.22 -2.56
N GLY A 71 -4.30 -9.09 -3.00
CA GLY A 71 -4.78 -8.00 -2.16
C GLY A 71 -3.73 -6.93 -1.86
N GLN A 72 -2.49 -7.06 -2.35
CA GLN A 72 -1.47 -6.03 -2.23
C GLN A 72 -1.97 -4.75 -2.91
N LEU A 73 -1.84 -3.61 -2.23
CA LEU A 73 -2.17 -2.31 -2.81
C LEU A 73 -1.12 -1.93 -3.87
N CYS A 74 -1.58 -1.50 -5.04
CA CYS A 74 -0.72 -0.84 -6.02
C CYS A 74 -0.57 0.63 -5.60
N LEU A 75 0.60 0.97 -5.04
CA LEU A 75 0.89 2.30 -4.48
C LEU A 75 1.76 3.16 -5.40
N PHE A 76 2.14 2.64 -6.55
CA PHE A 76 3.28 3.10 -7.32
C PHE A 76 2.83 3.81 -8.60
N ASN A 77 3.35 5.02 -8.82
CA ASN A 77 3.16 5.73 -10.09
C ASN A 77 4.32 5.39 -11.04
N PRO A 78 4.06 4.83 -12.23
CA PRO A 78 5.06 4.55 -13.26
C PRO A 78 5.96 5.73 -13.65
N ARG A 79 5.50 6.97 -13.46
CA ARG A 79 6.26 8.18 -13.81
C ARG A 79 7.32 8.57 -12.78
N ASP A 80 7.30 7.97 -11.59
CA ASP A 80 8.25 8.31 -10.51
C ASP A 80 9.59 7.56 -10.63
N GLY A 81 9.94 7.12 -11.85
CA GLY A 81 11.21 6.46 -12.20
C GLY A 81 11.20 4.94 -12.03
N GLU A 82 12.37 4.31 -12.19
CA GLU A 82 12.53 2.83 -12.17
C GLU A 82 12.08 2.18 -10.86
N GLN A 83 12.07 2.95 -9.76
CA GLN A 83 11.59 2.49 -8.46
C GLN A 83 10.21 3.06 -8.08
N TYR A 84 9.52 3.70 -9.02
CA TYR A 84 8.16 4.21 -8.83
C TYR A 84 8.02 5.10 -7.58
N GLY A 85 9.02 5.95 -7.31
CA GLY A 85 9.04 6.84 -6.14
C GLY A 85 9.54 6.18 -4.85
N TRP A 86 9.80 4.87 -4.83
CA TRP A 86 10.54 4.23 -3.74
C TRP A 86 12.01 4.65 -3.77
N ASN A 87 12.55 4.95 -2.61
CA ASN A 87 13.98 5.24 -2.45
C ASN A 87 14.48 4.49 -1.20
N PRO A 88 15.32 3.46 -1.33
CA PRO A 88 15.76 2.63 -0.21
C PRO A 88 16.56 3.40 0.85
N SER A 89 17.09 4.57 0.50
CA SER A 89 17.86 5.42 1.42
C SER A 89 17.02 6.48 2.16
N ARG A 90 15.77 6.72 1.73
CA ARG A 90 14.93 7.83 2.25
C ARG A 90 13.52 7.42 2.64
N SER A 91 12.94 6.46 1.92
CA SER A 91 11.58 5.99 2.15
C SER A 91 11.55 5.02 3.32
N THR A 92 10.47 5.08 4.10
CA THR A 92 10.29 4.25 5.31
C THR A 92 8.91 3.61 5.31
N ALA A 93 8.60 2.80 6.33
CA ALA A 93 7.24 2.30 6.53
C ALA A 93 6.20 3.44 6.66
N VAL A 94 6.61 4.63 7.13
CA VAL A 94 5.72 5.80 7.19
C VAL A 94 5.34 6.28 5.78
N THR A 95 6.28 6.25 4.83
CA THR A 95 6.02 6.58 3.43
C THR A 95 4.96 5.63 2.85
N VAL A 96 5.14 4.33 3.06
CA VAL A 96 4.21 3.30 2.57
C VAL A 96 2.85 3.38 3.27
N ALA A 97 2.82 3.69 4.58
CA ALA A 97 1.58 3.95 5.30
C ALA A 97 0.82 5.15 4.73
N ALA A 98 1.52 6.25 4.44
CA ALA A 98 0.93 7.44 3.86
C ALA A 98 0.34 7.16 2.47
N TRP A 99 1.04 6.39 1.63
CA TRP A 99 0.50 5.95 0.33
C TRP A 99 -0.69 5.02 0.47
N ALA A 100 -0.68 4.07 1.41
CA ALA A 100 -1.82 3.20 1.67
C ALA A 100 -3.06 3.99 2.16
N ILE A 101 -2.87 5.03 2.97
CA ILE A 101 -3.95 5.94 3.37
C ILE A 101 -4.48 6.72 2.17
N GLN A 102 -3.60 7.26 1.31
CA GLN A 102 -4.00 7.94 0.07
C GLN A 102 -4.79 7.00 -0.85
N TRP A 103 -4.35 5.75 -0.97
CA TRP A 103 -5.06 4.72 -1.71
C TRP A 103 -6.48 4.49 -1.16
N LEU A 104 -6.67 4.46 0.16
CA LEU A 104 -8.00 4.33 0.78
C LEU A 104 -8.92 5.50 0.42
N TYR A 105 -8.43 6.75 0.49
CA TYR A 105 -9.20 7.92 0.05
C TYR A 105 -9.54 7.82 -1.45
N ALA A 106 -8.60 7.37 -2.27
CA ALA A 106 -8.81 7.21 -3.70
C ALA A 106 -9.85 6.13 -4.01
N TYR A 107 -9.77 4.98 -3.33
CA TYR A 107 -10.74 3.90 -3.43
C TYR A 107 -12.14 4.39 -3.08
N TYR A 108 -12.34 5.05 -1.93
CA TYR A 108 -13.68 5.50 -1.54
C TYR A 108 -14.22 6.63 -2.43
N THR A 109 -13.35 7.49 -2.94
CA THR A 109 -13.74 8.49 -3.95
C THR A 109 -14.22 7.79 -5.22
N TRP A 110 -13.43 6.86 -5.75
CA TRP A 110 -13.79 6.06 -6.93
C TRP A 110 -15.11 5.31 -6.75
N ARG A 111 -15.30 4.67 -5.60
CA ARG A 111 -16.56 3.96 -5.30
C ARG A 111 -17.77 4.89 -5.27
N ALA A 112 -17.58 6.17 -4.94
CA ALA A 112 -18.64 7.16 -4.89
C ALA A 112 -18.90 7.84 -6.24
N THR A 113 -17.87 8.09 -7.04
CA THR A 113 -17.96 8.89 -8.27
C THR A 113 -17.91 8.07 -9.56
N GLY A 114 -17.33 6.87 -9.51
CA GLY A 114 -16.96 6.07 -10.69
C GLY A 114 -15.56 6.39 -11.23
N ASP A 115 -14.92 7.45 -10.75
CA ASP A 115 -13.62 7.96 -11.24
C ASP A 115 -12.53 7.84 -10.17
N TRP A 116 -11.41 7.19 -10.53
CA TRP A 116 -10.26 7.13 -9.64
C TRP A 116 -9.56 8.49 -9.60
N PRO A 117 -9.35 9.10 -8.42
CA PRO A 117 -8.71 10.41 -8.36
C PRO A 117 -7.22 10.30 -8.67
N GLY A 118 -6.74 11.23 -9.49
CA GLY A 118 -5.37 11.26 -10.00
C GLY A 118 -5.29 10.83 -11.46
N ILE A 119 -4.07 10.73 -11.99
CA ILE A 119 -3.86 10.31 -13.37
C ILE A 119 -3.73 8.79 -13.40
N GLU A 120 -4.70 8.11 -14.00
CA GLU A 120 -4.56 6.69 -14.32
C GLU A 120 -3.74 6.54 -15.60
N GLU A 121 -2.48 6.15 -15.45
CA GLU A 121 -1.65 5.81 -16.60
C GLU A 121 -2.11 4.49 -17.20
N ARG A 122 -2.35 4.48 -18.51
CA ARG A 122 -2.47 3.25 -19.26
C ARG A 122 -1.06 2.79 -19.59
N VAL A 123 -0.63 1.66 -19.02
CA VAL A 123 0.55 0.97 -19.51
C VAL A 123 0.30 0.66 -20.98
N ASP A 124 1.15 1.15 -21.88
CA ASP A 124 1.10 0.73 -23.28
C ASP A 124 1.24 -0.80 -23.28
N PRO A 125 0.28 -1.56 -23.84
CA PRO A 125 0.33 -3.02 -23.84
C PRO A 125 1.60 -3.58 -24.52
N ASN A 126 2.35 -2.77 -25.26
CA ASN A 126 3.63 -3.12 -25.86
C ASN A 126 4.85 -2.79 -24.97
N THR A 127 4.64 -2.20 -23.79
CA THR A 127 5.71 -1.96 -22.81
C THR A 127 6.22 -3.31 -22.30
N PRO A 128 7.53 -3.62 -22.44
CA PRO A 128 8.08 -4.85 -21.90
C PRO A 128 7.85 -4.92 -20.39
N LEU A 129 7.14 -5.94 -19.92
CA LEU A 129 7.00 -6.18 -18.49
C LEU A 129 8.39 -6.47 -17.89
N PRO A 130 8.71 -5.95 -16.69
CA PRO A 130 9.93 -6.34 -16.01
C PRO A 130 9.95 -7.87 -15.82
N PRO A 131 11.13 -8.51 -15.87
CA PRO A 131 11.24 -9.96 -15.78
C PRO A 131 10.50 -10.48 -14.54
N ARG A 132 9.51 -11.34 -14.74
CA ARG A 132 8.90 -12.09 -13.63
C ARG A 132 9.96 -13.00 -13.03
N ILE A 133 10.53 -12.59 -11.89
CA ILE A 133 11.36 -13.48 -11.08
C ILE A 133 10.42 -14.57 -10.55
N ARG A 134 10.43 -15.73 -11.20
CA ARG A 134 9.80 -16.93 -10.67
C ARG A 134 10.62 -17.36 -9.46
N ARG A 135 10.03 -17.28 -8.26
CA ARG A 135 10.52 -18.01 -7.10
C ARG A 135 9.99 -19.43 -7.12
#